data_AF-A0A6J1N9H6-F1
#
_entry.id   AF-A0A6J1N9H6-F1
#
_cell.length_a   1.000
_cell.length_b   1.000
_cell.length_c   1.000
_cell.angle_alpha   90.00
_cell.angle_beta   90.00
_cell.angle_gamma   90.00
#
_symmetry.space_group_name_H-M   'P 1'
#
loop_
_entity.id
_entity.type
_entity.pdbx_description
1 polymer ?
#
loop_
_entity_poly.entity_id
_entity_poly.type
_entity_poly.pdbx_seq_one_letter_code
_entity_poly.pdbx_strand_id
1 'polypeptide(L)'
;MAEKKNEFPPGVEANRRLLAFDTWEDYLDSLIEIADLRNLRSINSARTIAAFGYRANGDTLSEKEFYSRRAAIHSIVFPVVRPYVLVSEGAKIEDPFFRELAVRERANRVGILQSVIFIRHFTKSGFEISGYIDYAHRLITEDWTPFFKSNKMLLPRDSDLGYYHWRHGTVRSNISRNYKPLMDTERGLLFQNRHDHKIIFPDPRHDPGQNTTKQRVYTKRYTQIEIYDHVVRRKT
;
A
#
# COMPACT_ATOMS: atom_id res chain seq x y z
N MET A 1 -6.36 -28.79 12.59
CA MET A 1 -5.72 -27.66 11.91
C MET A 1 -6.46 -27.45 10.59
N ALA A 2 -7.38 -26.48 10.55
CA ALA A 2 -8.11 -26.18 9.32
C ALA A 2 -7.23 -25.27 8.48
N GLU A 3 -6.80 -25.75 7.31
CA GLU A 3 -6.24 -24.91 6.26
C GLU A 3 -7.28 -23.83 5.94
N LYS A 4 -7.01 -22.59 6.35
CA LYS A 4 -7.76 -21.43 5.86
C LYS A 4 -7.51 -21.38 4.36
N LYS A 5 -8.48 -21.86 3.57
CA LYS A 5 -8.54 -21.59 2.14
C LYS A 5 -8.54 -20.06 2.02
N ASN A 6 -7.44 -19.50 1.53
CA ASN A 6 -7.41 -18.13 1.08
C ASN A 6 -8.43 -18.06 -0.06
N GLU A 7 -9.65 -17.60 0.22
CA GLU A 7 -10.66 -17.36 -0.80
C GLU A 7 -10.17 -16.22 -1.68
N PHE A 8 -9.50 -16.58 -2.77
CA PHE A 8 -9.11 -15.64 -3.78
C PHE A 8 -10.35 -15.25 -4.60
N PRO A 9 -10.42 -14.01 -5.13
CA PRO A 9 -11.51 -13.59 -6.00
C PRO A 9 -11.76 -14.61 -7.13
N PRO A 10 -13.00 -14.80 -7.62
CA PRO A 10 -13.34 -15.83 -8.61
C PRO A 10 -12.46 -15.84 -9.87
N GLY A 11 -11.93 -14.67 -10.28
CA GLY A 11 -11.00 -14.55 -11.40
C GLY A 11 -9.58 -15.05 -11.14
N VAL A 12 -9.15 -15.20 -9.89
CA VAL A 12 -7.79 -15.66 -9.55
C VAL A 12 -7.64 -17.15 -9.76
N GLU A 13 -8.66 -17.95 -9.40
CA GLU A 13 -8.60 -19.40 -9.59
C GLU A 13 -8.60 -19.77 -11.08
N ALA A 14 -9.42 -19.09 -11.90
CA ALA A 14 -9.42 -19.27 -13.35
C ALA A 14 -8.06 -18.91 -13.99
N ASN A 15 -7.42 -17.85 -13.53
CA ASN A 15 -6.12 -17.41 -14.04
C ASN A 15 -4.94 -18.21 -13.44
N ARG A 16 -5.14 -19.08 -12.44
CA ARG A 16 -4.09 -19.92 -11.84
C ARG A 16 -3.49 -20.89 -12.84
N ARG A 17 -4.30 -21.37 -13.79
CA ARG A 17 -3.84 -22.22 -14.91
C ARG A 17 -2.74 -21.56 -15.74
N LEU A 18 -2.72 -20.21 -15.81
CA LEU A 18 -1.69 -19.47 -16.55
C LEU A 18 -0.28 -19.63 -15.98
N LEU A 19 -0.15 -20.01 -14.70
CA LEU A 19 1.15 -20.28 -14.10
C LEU A 19 1.83 -21.53 -14.65
N ALA A 20 1.08 -22.44 -15.28
CA ALA A 20 1.63 -23.67 -15.87
C ALA A 20 2.37 -23.42 -17.19
N PHE A 21 2.25 -22.21 -17.78
CA PHE A 21 2.84 -21.85 -19.05
C PHE A 21 3.96 -20.82 -18.83
N ASP A 22 5.16 -21.10 -19.36
CA ASP A 22 6.31 -20.22 -19.18
C ASP A 22 6.35 -19.08 -20.20
N THR A 23 5.81 -19.32 -21.38
CA THR A 23 5.72 -18.33 -22.45
C THR A 23 4.29 -18.24 -23.00
N TRP A 24 4.01 -17.15 -23.73
CA TRP A 24 2.75 -17.03 -24.45
C TRP A 24 2.60 -18.11 -25.54
N GLU A 25 3.71 -18.57 -26.13
CA GLU A 25 3.71 -19.65 -27.10
C GLU A 25 3.28 -20.98 -26.48
N ASP A 26 3.76 -21.32 -25.27
CA ASP A 26 3.33 -22.53 -24.55
C ASP A 26 1.83 -22.51 -24.25
N TYR A 27 1.30 -21.32 -23.94
CA TYR A 27 -0.13 -21.12 -23.76
C TYR A 27 -0.89 -21.36 -25.08
N LEU A 28 -0.41 -20.83 -26.22
CA LEU A 28 -1.02 -21.10 -27.52
C LEU A 28 -0.94 -22.56 -27.91
N ASP A 29 0.18 -23.23 -27.64
CA ASP A 29 0.35 -24.67 -27.92
C ASP A 29 -0.66 -25.51 -27.15
N SER A 30 -1.05 -25.08 -25.94
CA SER A 30 -2.11 -25.75 -25.18
C SER A 30 -3.50 -25.66 -25.81
N LEU A 31 -3.70 -24.76 -26.79
CA LEU A 31 -4.93 -24.58 -27.54
C LEU A 31 -4.93 -25.30 -28.90
N ILE A 32 -3.80 -25.88 -29.31
CA ILE A 32 -3.62 -26.58 -30.59
C ILE A 32 -3.89 -28.08 -30.41
N GLU A 33 -4.71 -28.64 -31.29
CA GLU A 33 -4.91 -30.09 -31.36
C GLU A 33 -4.10 -30.75 -32.47
N ILE A 34 -3.97 -32.07 -32.36
CA ILE A 34 -3.34 -32.93 -33.37
C ILE A 34 -4.02 -32.75 -34.74
N ALA A 35 -5.34 -32.51 -34.79
CA ALA A 35 -6.06 -32.26 -36.03
C ALA A 35 -5.60 -30.97 -36.74
N ASP A 36 -5.32 -29.90 -35.98
CA ASP A 36 -4.83 -28.64 -36.53
C ASP A 36 -3.46 -28.83 -37.15
N LEU A 37 -2.58 -29.58 -36.47
CA LEU A 37 -1.26 -29.91 -36.99
C LEU A 37 -1.32 -30.79 -38.24
N ARG A 38 -2.28 -31.74 -38.32
CA ARG A 38 -2.49 -32.57 -39.52
C ARG A 38 -2.97 -31.75 -40.71
N ASN A 39 -3.85 -30.77 -40.49
CA ASN A 39 -4.43 -29.94 -41.53
C ASN A 39 -3.47 -28.84 -42.00
N LEU A 40 -2.87 -28.11 -41.06
CA LEU A 40 -2.05 -26.93 -41.32
C LEU A 40 -0.59 -27.29 -41.60
N ARG A 41 -0.13 -28.45 -41.11
CA ARG A 41 1.26 -28.97 -41.25
C ARG A 41 2.35 -28.00 -40.77
N SER A 42 1.98 -26.99 -39.98
CA SER A 42 2.85 -25.93 -39.50
C SER A 42 2.38 -25.47 -38.13
N ILE A 43 3.26 -25.56 -37.13
CA ILE A 43 2.95 -25.13 -35.76
C ILE A 43 2.76 -23.62 -35.68
N ASN A 44 3.53 -22.85 -36.46
CA ASN A 44 3.41 -21.39 -36.50
C ASN A 44 2.04 -20.96 -37.02
N SER A 45 1.57 -21.61 -38.09
CA SER A 45 0.23 -21.35 -38.65
C SER A 45 -0.88 -21.73 -37.67
N ALA A 46 -0.71 -22.84 -36.94
CA ALA A 46 -1.65 -23.26 -35.90
C ALA A 46 -1.69 -22.27 -34.72
N ARG A 47 -0.53 -21.79 -34.24
CA ARG A 47 -0.43 -20.75 -33.21
C ARG A 47 -1.10 -19.44 -33.66
N THR A 48 -0.89 -19.02 -34.90
CA THR A 48 -1.55 -17.82 -35.45
C THR A 48 -3.08 -17.95 -35.41
N ILE A 49 -3.63 -19.10 -35.82
CA ILE A 49 -5.07 -19.35 -35.78
C ILE A 49 -5.59 -19.43 -34.34
N ALA A 50 -4.84 -20.05 -33.43
CA ALA A 50 -5.17 -20.09 -32.02
C ALA A 50 -5.20 -18.68 -31.40
N ALA A 51 -4.22 -17.82 -31.73
CA ALA A 51 -4.14 -16.44 -31.27
C ALA A 51 -5.34 -15.58 -31.74
N PHE A 52 -5.89 -15.87 -32.93
CA PHE A 52 -7.12 -15.22 -33.41
C PHE A 52 -8.39 -15.70 -32.69
N GLY A 53 -8.29 -16.65 -31.77
CA GLY A 53 -9.39 -17.06 -30.91
C GLY A 53 -10.44 -17.95 -31.56
N TYR A 54 -10.11 -18.59 -32.69
CA TYR A 54 -11.03 -19.48 -33.42
C TYR A 54 -11.65 -20.58 -32.53
N ARG A 55 -10.91 -21.09 -31.54
CA ARG A 55 -11.37 -22.15 -30.63
C ARG A 55 -11.89 -21.65 -29.28
N ALA A 56 -11.56 -20.41 -28.90
CA ALA A 56 -11.97 -19.82 -27.63
C ALA A 56 -13.17 -18.88 -27.78
N ASN A 57 -13.92 -18.95 -28.89
CA ASN A 57 -14.98 -17.98 -29.23
C ASN A 57 -14.51 -16.51 -29.14
N GLY A 58 -13.26 -16.25 -29.54
CA GLY A 58 -12.64 -14.93 -29.45
C GLY A 58 -12.03 -14.58 -28.08
N ASP A 59 -12.12 -15.45 -27.08
CA ASP A 59 -11.68 -15.19 -25.70
C ASP A 59 -10.20 -15.58 -25.44
N THR A 60 -9.36 -15.57 -26.48
CA THR A 60 -7.93 -15.87 -26.35
C THR A 60 -7.17 -14.64 -25.86
N LEU A 61 -6.38 -14.83 -24.80
CA LEU A 61 -5.56 -13.75 -24.24
C LEU A 61 -4.53 -13.26 -25.26
N SER A 62 -4.49 -11.95 -25.46
CA SER A 62 -3.35 -11.33 -26.12
C SER A 62 -2.06 -11.56 -25.32
N GLU A 63 -0.91 -11.49 -25.98
CA GLU A 63 0.39 -11.67 -25.32
C GLU A 63 0.57 -10.74 -24.11
N LYS A 64 0.19 -9.47 -24.26
CA LYS A 64 0.24 -8.47 -23.19
C LYS A 64 -0.66 -8.85 -22.01
N GLU A 65 -1.87 -9.31 -22.29
CA GLU A 65 -2.81 -9.73 -21.24
C GLU A 65 -2.36 -11.01 -20.54
N PHE A 66 -1.79 -11.97 -21.28
CA PHE A 66 -1.22 -13.19 -20.73
C PHE A 66 -0.15 -12.86 -19.69
N TYR A 67 0.86 -12.07 -20.05
CA TYR A 67 1.92 -11.70 -19.11
C TYR A 67 1.40 -10.83 -17.96
N SER A 68 0.46 -9.92 -18.22
CA SER A 68 -0.13 -9.06 -17.17
C SER A 68 -0.90 -9.89 -16.14
N ARG A 69 -1.75 -10.82 -16.59
CA ARG A 69 -2.52 -11.72 -15.71
C ARG A 69 -1.61 -12.71 -15.01
N ARG A 70 -0.67 -13.33 -15.71
CA ARG A 70 0.31 -14.27 -15.13
C ARG A 70 1.16 -13.60 -14.06
N ALA A 71 1.66 -12.38 -14.29
CA ALA A 71 2.42 -11.63 -13.30
C ALA A 71 1.58 -11.29 -12.05
N ALA A 72 0.32 -10.87 -12.25
CA ALA A 72 -0.59 -10.60 -11.14
C ALA A 72 -0.82 -11.85 -10.28
N ILE A 73 -1.10 -13.00 -10.90
CA ILE A 73 -1.30 -14.26 -10.18
C ILE A 73 -0.01 -14.76 -9.54
N HIS A 74 1.13 -14.65 -10.23
CA HIS A 74 2.43 -15.03 -9.67
C HIS A 74 2.73 -14.25 -8.39
N SER A 75 2.42 -12.95 -8.36
CA SER A 75 2.59 -12.12 -7.16
C SER A 75 1.68 -12.52 -5.99
N ILE A 76 0.51 -13.10 -6.29
CA ILE A 76 -0.46 -13.57 -5.30
C ILE A 76 -0.06 -14.97 -4.76
N VAL A 77 0.33 -15.88 -5.64
CA VAL A 77 0.65 -17.29 -5.30
C VAL A 77 2.06 -17.40 -4.69
N PHE A 78 3.02 -16.64 -5.21
CA PHE A 78 4.40 -16.59 -4.73
C PHE A 78 4.71 -15.17 -4.22
N PRO A 79 4.15 -14.77 -3.08
CA PRO A 79 4.45 -13.46 -2.52
C PRO A 79 5.94 -13.40 -2.18
N VAL A 80 6.63 -12.38 -2.67
CA VAL A 80 8.03 -12.13 -2.29
C VAL A 80 8.07 -11.78 -0.81
N VAL A 81 8.47 -12.75 0.01
CA VAL A 81 8.69 -12.55 1.44
C VAL A 81 9.93 -11.70 1.60
N ARG A 82 9.76 -10.38 1.71
CA ARG A 82 10.87 -9.50 2.05
C ARG A 82 11.25 -9.76 3.52
N PRO A 83 12.53 -10.08 3.81
CA PRO A 83 12.95 -10.23 5.19
C PRO A 83 12.63 -8.95 5.95
N TYR A 84 12.13 -9.12 7.16
CA TYR A 84 11.67 -8.05 8.02
C TYR A 84 12.88 -7.30 8.61
N VAL A 85 13.59 -6.54 7.77
CA VAL A 85 14.71 -5.72 8.21
C VAL A 85 14.16 -4.37 8.66
N LEU A 86 14.31 -4.08 9.95
CA LEU A 86 13.98 -2.78 10.50
C LEU A 86 15.05 -1.79 10.06
N VAL A 87 14.64 -0.70 9.43
CA VAL A 87 15.57 0.28 8.88
C VAL A 87 16.23 1.09 9.98
N SER A 88 15.51 1.28 11.09
CA SER A 88 16.00 1.92 12.30
C SER A 88 17.01 1.09 13.09
N GLU A 89 17.10 -0.22 12.86
CA GLU A 89 18.01 -1.09 13.60
C GLU A 89 19.48 -0.74 13.30
N GLY A 90 20.26 -0.51 14.36
CA GLY A 90 21.66 -0.08 14.26
C GLY A 90 21.87 1.37 13.80
N ALA A 91 20.80 2.14 13.54
CA ALA A 91 20.93 3.55 13.19
C ALA A 91 21.16 4.42 14.45
N LYS A 92 22.12 5.35 14.38
CA LYS A 92 22.33 6.35 15.43
C LYS A 92 21.33 7.50 15.23
N ILE A 93 20.23 7.49 15.97
CA ILE A 93 19.15 8.47 15.85
C ILE A 93 19.23 9.50 16.98
N GLU A 94 19.69 10.70 16.65
CA GLU A 94 19.79 11.82 17.60
C GLU A 94 18.46 12.53 17.83
N ASP A 95 17.68 12.72 16.76
CA ASP A 95 16.45 13.49 16.81
C ASP A 95 15.33 12.73 17.57
N PRO A 96 14.69 13.36 18.59
CA PRO A 96 13.66 12.71 19.39
C PRO A 96 12.47 12.19 18.57
N PHE A 97 12.08 12.89 17.51
CA PHE A 97 10.96 12.48 16.69
C PHE A 97 11.27 11.21 15.91
N PHE A 98 12.44 11.13 15.27
CA PHE A 98 12.82 9.89 14.59
C PHE A 98 13.06 8.74 15.56
N ARG A 99 13.45 9.01 16.81
CA ARG A 99 13.54 7.97 17.86
C ARG A 99 12.17 7.39 18.18
N GLU A 100 11.16 8.25 18.35
CA GLU A 100 9.78 7.81 18.58
C GLU A 100 9.21 7.02 17.40
N LEU A 101 9.57 7.38 16.16
CA LEU A 101 9.19 6.60 14.98
C LEU A 101 9.91 5.25 14.90
N ALA A 102 11.20 5.19 15.26
CA ALA A 102 11.97 3.94 15.27
C ALA A 102 11.35 2.89 16.20
N VAL A 103 10.95 3.28 17.41
CA VAL A 103 10.26 2.39 18.36
C VAL A 103 8.95 1.83 17.77
N ARG A 104 8.27 2.62 16.94
CA ARG A 104 6.99 2.27 16.31
C ARG A 104 7.12 1.51 15.00
N GLU A 105 8.31 1.49 14.38
CA GLU A 105 8.54 0.90 13.05
C GLU A 105 8.07 -0.56 13.03
N ARG A 106 8.49 -1.35 14.03
CA ARG A 106 8.11 -2.76 14.12
C ARG A 106 6.61 -2.95 14.29
N ALA A 107 5.97 -2.23 15.20
CA ALA A 107 4.54 -2.44 15.43
C ALA A 107 3.69 -2.04 14.20
N ASN A 108 4.10 -1.00 13.48
CA ASN A 108 3.45 -0.54 12.25
C ASN A 108 3.65 -1.47 11.07
N ARG A 109 4.88 -1.99 10.86
CA ARG A 109 5.16 -2.93 9.77
C ARG A 109 4.46 -4.29 9.97
N VAL A 110 4.28 -4.78 11.20
CA VAL A 110 3.45 -5.99 11.47
C VAL A 110 1.95 -5.70 11.32
N GLY A 111 1.54 -4.44 11.48
CA GLY A 111 0.14 -4.02 11.46
C GLY A 111 -0.60 -4.25 12.78
N ILE A 112 0.13 -4.30 13.91
CA ILE A 112 -0.44 -4.25 15.26
C ILE A 112 -0.83 -2.81 15.60
N LEU A 113 0.03 -1.87 15.19
CA LEU A 113 -0.16 -0.45 15.34
C LEU A 113 -0.38 0.18 13.96
N GLN A 114 -1.21 1.21 13.88
CA GLN A 114 -1.38 2.02 12.67
C GLN A 114 -1.32 3.49 13.07
N SER A 115 -0.11 4.03 13.09
CA SER A 115 0.15 5.39 13.56
C SER A 115 -0.16 6.43 12.48
N VAL A 116 -0.85 7.50 12.85
CA VAL A 116 -1.01 8.72 12.04
C VAL A 116 -0.13 9.82 12.62
N ILE A 117 0.70 10.46 11.80
CA ILE A 117 1.61 11.52 12.20
C ILE A 117 1.07 12.85 11.69
N PHE A 118 0.78 13.78 12.59
CA PHE A 118 0.54 15.17 12.25
C PHE A 118 1.86 15.94 12.28
N ILE A 119 2.15 16.71 11.23
CA ILE A 119 3.31 17.60 11.15
C ILE A 119 2.83 18.99 10.77
N ARG A 120 3.38 20.00 11.45
CA ARG A 120 3.31 21.42 11.11
C ARG A 120 4.71 21.99 11.00
N HIS A 121 5.02 22.61 9.88
CA HIS A 121 6.35 23.14 9.56
C HIS A 121 6.23 24.46 8.80
N PHE A 122 7.11 25.41 9.09
CA PHE A 122 7.25 26.64 8.31
C PHE A 122 8.39 26.50 7.30
N THR A 123 8.09 26.76 6.03
CA THR A 123 9.11 26.84 4.98
C THR A 123 10.09 27.97 5.29
N LYS A 124 11.26 27.95 4.64
CA LYS A 124 12.23 29.05 4.72
C LYS A 124 11.65 30.41 4.30
N SER A 125 10.63 30.39 3.45
CA SER A 125 9.87 31.56 2.99
C SER A 125 8.76 31.99 3.95
N GLY A 126 8.61 31.34 5.10
CA GLY A 126 7.64 31.70 6.14
C GLY A 126 6.23 31.15 5.91
N PHE A 127 6.03 30.26 4.94
CA PHE A 127 4.72 29.66 4.69
C PHE A 127 4.55 28.39 5.50
N GLU A 128 3.39 28.25 6.13
CA GLU A 128 3.07 27.04 6.86
C GLU A 128 2.66 25.91 5.91
N ILE A 129 3.15 24.71 6.19
CA ILE A 129 2.73 23.44 5.62
C ILE A 129 2.33 22.55 6.79
N SER A 130 1.14 21.97 6.69
CA SER A 130 0.64 21.03 7.69
C SER A 130 0.00 19.82 7.03
N GLY A 131 0.00 18.69 7.73
CA GLY A 131 -0.62 17.49 7.18
C GLY A 131 -0.55 16.28 8.09
N TYR A 132 -1.33 15.27 7.71
CA TYR A 132 -1.45 13.98 8.37
C TYR A 132 -0.88 12.91 7.47
N ILE A 133 0.02 12.09 8.02
CA ILE A 133 0.74 11.05 7.31
C ILE A 133 0.35 9.71 7.93
N ASP A 134 -0.11 8.76 7.12
CA ASP A 134 -0.24 7.36 7.54
C ASP A 134 1.16 6.73 7.55
N TYR A 135 1.70 6.51 8.74
CA TYR A 135 3.06 6.01 8.90
C TYR A 135 3.22 4.60 8.35
N ALA A 136 2.28 3.70 8.67
CA ALA A 136 2.28 2.33 8.19
C ALA A 136 2.17 2.27 6.64
N HIS A 137 1.40 3.16 6.03
CA HIS A 137 1.35 3.27 4.57
C HIS A 137 2.69 3.73 3.99
N ARG A 138 3.28 4.81 4.53
CA ARG A 138 4.58 5.33 4.06
C ARG A 138 5.73 4.33 4.26
N LEU A 139 5.70 3.50 5.29
CA LEU A 139 6.71 2.46 5.53
C LEU A 139 6.76 1.40 4.44
N ILE A 140 5.67 1.26 3.67
CA ILE A 140 5.54 0.30 2.57
C ILE A 140 5.86 0.97 1.23
N THR A 141 5.44 2.22 1.04
CA THR A 141 5.52 2.91 -0.25
C THR A 141 6.81 3.68 -0.49
N GLU A 142 7.63 3.92 0.53
CA GLU A 142 8.88 4.67 0.41
C GLU A 142 10.03 3.99 1.18
N ASP A 143 11.27 4.23 0.74
CA ASP A 143 12.46 3.87 1.50
C ASP A 143 12.65 4.82 2.70
N TRP A 144 12.69 4.25 3.90
CA TRP A 144 12.86 5.00 5.15
C TRP A 144 14.33 5.18 5.57
N THR A 145 15.27 4.62 4.81
CA THR A 145 16.71 4.72 5.11
C THR A 145 17.18 6.17 5.23
N PRO A 146 16.77 7.12 4.36
CA PRO A 146 17.21 8.51 4.46
C PRO A 146 16.72 9.23 5.73
N PHE A 147 15.57 8.83 6.28
CA PHE A 147 15.03 9.46 7.49
C PHE A 147 15.78 9.00 8.73
N PHE A 148 16.06 7.69 8.85
CA PHE A 148 16.73 7.13 10.01
C PHE A 148 18.27 7.25 9.97
N LYS A 149 18.89 7.10 8.80
CA LYS A 149 20.36 7.09 8.66
C LYS A 149 20.96 8.40 8.15
N SER A 150 20.21 9.17 7.38
CA SER A 150 20.71 10.42 6.75
C SER A 150 20.06 11.68 7.32
N ASN A 151 19.29 11.56 8.40
CA ASN A 151 18.62 12.66 9.09
C ASN A 151 17.74 13.55 8.19
N LYS A 152 17.20 12.98 7.10
CA LYS A 152 16.32 13.68 6.15
C LYS A 152 15.06 14.17 6.88
N MET A 153 14.57 15.36 6.51
CA MET A 153 13.34 15.90 7.07
C MET A 153 12.12 15.20 6.46
N LEU A 154 11.17 14.82 7.30
CA LEU A 154 9.88 14.25 6.90
C LEU A 154 8.87 15.38 6.76
N LEU A 155 8.42 15.64 5.53
CA LEU A 155 7.42 16.66 5.24
C LEU A 155 6.14 16.03 4.70
N PRO A 156 4.96 16.59 5.05
CA PRO A 156 3.70 16.24 4.41
C PRO A 156 3.75 16.45 2.89
N ARG A 157 3.14 15.54 2.14
CA ARG A 157 2.95 15.59 0.69
C ARG A 157 1.46 15.68 0.37
N ASP A 158 1.16 16.15 -0.83
CA ASP A 158 -0.19 16.23 -1.39
C ASP A 158 -0.86 14.85 -1.56
N SER A 159 -0.10 13.75 -1.51
CA SER A 159 -0.57 12.36 -1.53
C SER A 159 -0.82 11.74 -0.15
N ASP A 160 -0.47 12.43 0.94
CA ASP A 160 -0.70 11.92 2.30
C ASP A 160 -2.18 12.07 2.71
N LEU A 161 -2.55 11.55 3.90
CA LEU A 161 -3.94 11.51 4.39
C LEU A 161 -4.59 12.89 4.44
N GLY A 162 -3.82 13.88 4.87
CA GLY A 162 -4.23 15.28 4.87
C GLY A 162 -3.03 16.14 4.52
N TYR A 163 -3.25 17.16 3.70
CA TYR A 163 -2.22 18.13 3.34
C TYR A 163 -2.85 19.50 3.18
N TYR A 164 -2.21 20.50 3.78
CA TYR A 164 -2.61 21.88 3.70
C TYR A 164 -1.40 22.80 3.51
N HIS A 165 -1.41 23.57 2.43
CA HIS A 165 -0.40 24.60 2.17
C HIS A 165 -1.01 26.00 2.32
N TRP A 166 -0.62 26.73 3.37
CA TRP A 166 -1.28 27.96 3.78
C TRP A 166 -1.17 29.11 2.77
N ARG A 167 -0.07 29.20 2.00
CA ARG A 167 0.08 30.22 0.94
C ARG A 167 -0.94 30.09 -0.19
N HIS A 168 -1.18 28.87 -0.66
CA HIS A 168 -1.99 28.60 -1.85
C HIS A 168 -3.41 28.17 -1.50
N GLY A 169 -3.73 28.00 -0.21
CA GLY A 169 -5.00 27.42 0.23
C GLY A 169 -5.23 26.00 -0.28
N THR A 170 -4.16 25.29 -0.67
CA THR A 170 -4.30 23.96 -1.27
C THR A 170 -4.59 22.94 -0.19
N VAL A 171 -5.76 22.33 -0.24
CA VAL A 171 -6.21 21.26 0.67
C VAL A 171 -6.29 19.96 -0.11
N ARG A 172 -5.67 18.90 0.41
CA ARG A 172 -5.84 17.54 -0.08
C ARG A 172 -6.20 16.63 1.07
N SER A 173 -7.08 15.69 0.81
CA SER A 173 -7.42 14.60 1.72
C SER A 173 -7.52 13.34 0.89
N ASN A 174 -6.66 12.37 1.16
CA ASN A 174 -6.53 11.16 0.37
C ASN A 174 -6.80 9.92 1.22
N ILE A 175 -7.27 8.87 0.58
CA ILE A 175 -7.45 7.57 1.21
C ILE A 175 -6.11 6.83 1.18
N SER A 176 -5.67 6.33 2.34
CA SER A 176 -4.51 5.45 2.41
C SER A 176 -4.94 3.97 2.45
N ARG A 177 -3.95 3.09 2.60
CA ARG A 177 -4.21 1.67 2.87
C ARG A 177 -5.01 1.44 4.16
N ASN A 178 -4.77 2.26 5.19
CA ASN A 178 -5.32 2.02 6.53
C ASN A 178 -6.44 2.97 6.92
N TYR A 179 -6.49 4.18 6.35
CA TYR A 179 -7.44 5.22 6.77
C TYR A 179 -8.19 5.82 5.60
N LYS A 180 -9.45 6.17 5.88
CA LYS A 180 -10.31 6.98 5.02
C LYS A 180 -10.61 8.30 5.75
N PRO A 181 -10.23 9.46 5.20
CA PRO A 181 -10.67 10.75 5.72
C PRO A 181 -12.19 10.87 5.62
N LEU A 182 -12.81 11.36 6.68
CA LEU A 182 -14.23 11.72 6.73
C LEU A 182 -14.34 13.19 7.11
N MET A 183 -15.24 13.91 6.45
CA MET A 183 -15.55 15.29 6.77
C MET A 183 -16.90 15.32 7.46
N ASP A 184 -16.91 15.72 8.73
CA ASP A 184 -18.09 15.86 9.56
C ASP A 184 -18.41 17.34 9.76
N THR A 185 -19.69 17.71 9.73
CA THR A 185 -20.14 19.11 9.83
C THR A 185 -19.92 19.71 11.22
N GLU A 186 -19.97 18.90 12.28
CA GLU A 186 -19.79 19.37 13.66
C GLU A 186 -18.35 19.16 14.15
N ARG A 187 -17.75 18.02 13.79
CA ARG A 187 -16.46 17.56 14.32
C ARG A 187 -15.28 17.83 13.38
N GLY A 188 -15.56 18.26 12.15
CA GLY A 188 -14.54 18.56 11.15
C GLY A 188 -13.87 17.31 10.57
N LEU A 189 -12.55 17.34 10.44
CA LEU A 189 -11.77 16.26 9.82
C LEU A 189 -11.60 15.08 10.78
N LEU A 190 -12.00 13.90 10.32
CA LEU A 190 -11.91 12.63 11.04
C LEU A 190 -11.16 11.59 10.19
N PHE A 191 -10.55 10.60 10.82
CA PHE A 191 -9.95 9.46 10.11
C PHE A 191 -10.58 8.15 10.55
N GLN A 192 -11.26 7.48 9.63
CA GLN A 192 -11.81 6.16 9.87
C GLN A 192 -10.80 5.08 9.47
N ASN A 193 -10.48 4.19 10.41
CA ASN A 193 -9.70 3.00 10.14
C ASN A 193 -10.47 2.05 9.21
N ARG A 194 -9.82 1.52 8.18
CA ARG A 194 -10.44 0.67 7.16
C ARG A 194 -10.60 -0.79 7.59
N HIS A 195 -9.93 -1.21 8.67
CA HIS A 195 -9.93 -2.59 9.13
C HIS A 195 -10.96 -2.83 10.24
N ASP A 196 -11.07 -1.90 11.20
CA ASP A 196 -12.00 -2.03 12.33
C ASP A 196 -13.10 -0.94 12.38
N HIS A 197 -13.12 -0.03 11.40
CA HIS A 197 -14.08 1.06 11.27
C HIS A 197 -14.09 2.08 12.40
N LYS A 198 -13.12 2.03 13.33
CA LYS A 198 -12.99 3.01 14.42
C LYS A 198 -12.49 4.35 13.89
N ILE A 199 -12.86 5.41 14.58
CA ILE A 199 -12.58 6.79 14.17
C ILE A 199 -11.54 7.39 15.10
N ILE A 200 -10.52 8.01 14.49
CA ILE A 200 -9.55 8.86 15.15
C ILE A 200 -10.03 10.31 15.05
N PHE A 201 -10.03 11.01 16.18
CA PHE A 201 -10.34 12.43 16.31
C PHE A 201 -9.03 13.23 16.43
N PRO A 202 -8.61 13.96 15.39
CA PRO A 202 -7.38 14.76 15.43
C PRO A 202 -7.52 16.09 16.19
N ASP A 203 -8.75 16.48 16.55
CA ASP A 203 -8.97 17.74 17.27
C ASP A 203 -8.24 17.70 18.64
N PRO A 204 -7.35 18.67 18.93
CA PRO A 204 -6.63 18.70 20.20
C PRO A 204 -7.55 18.81 21.42
N ARG A 205 -8.78 19.31 21.26
CA ARG A 205 -9.77 19.52 22.33
C ARG A 205 -10.55 18.26 22.69
N HIS A 206 -10.48 17.23 21.87
CA HIS A 206 -11.23 15.99 22.04
C HIS A 206 -10.30 14.81 22.35
N ASP A 207 -10.86 13.77 22.95
CA ASP A 207 -10.17 12.49 23.09
C ASP A 207 -9.92 11.89 21.69
N PRO A 208 -8.72 11.34 21.41
CA PRO A 208 -8.37 10.85 20.08
C PRO A 208 -9.22 9.67 19.60
N GLY A 209 -10.02 9.04 20.47
CA GLY A 209 -10.94 7.98 20.12
C GLY A 209 -10.51 6.61 20.65
N GLN A 210 -11.41 5.63 20.51
CA GLN A 210 -11.18 4.28 21.03
C GLN A 210 -9.94 3.63 20.42
N ASN A 211 -9.17 2.91 21.25
CA ASN A 211 -7.91 2.25 20.88
C ASN A 211 -6.83 3.21 20.33
N THR A 212 -7.00 4.52 20.51
CA THR A 212 -6.08 5.51 19.97
C THR A 212 -5.44 6.29 21.11
N THR A 213 -4.13 6.43 21.09
CA THR A 213 -3.40 7.29 22.02
C THR A 213 -2.72 8.42 21.26
N LYS A 214 -2.77 9.64 21.82
CA LYS A 214 -2.11 10.82 21.24
C LYS A 214 -0.84 11.14 22.02
N GLN A 215 0.29 11.21 21.33
CA GLN A 215 1.56 11.64 21.90
C GLN A 215 2.07 12.89 21.17
N ARG A 216 2.37 13.92 21.96
CA ARG A 216 3.04 15.13 21.49
C ARG A 216 4.55 14.94 21.54
N VAL A 217 5.25 15.21 20.44
CA VAL A 217 6.72 15.11 20.40
C VAL A 217 7.33 16.49 20.12
N TYR A 218 8.33 16.85 20.91
CA TYR A 218 9.02 18.14 20.80
C TYR A 218 10.40 17.94 20.16
N THR A 219 10.68 18.73 19.13
CA THR A 219 11.98 18.81 18.46
C THR A 219 12.16 20.23 17.90
N LYS A 220 13.40 20.64 17.69
CA LYS A 220 13.73 21.96 17.11
C LYS A 220 13.41 22.05 15.61
N ARG A 221 13.22 20.91 14.93
CA ARG A 221 13.07 20.85 13.46
C ARG A 221 11.67 21.19 12.94
N TYR A 222 10.65 20.99 13.77
CA TYR A 222 9.25 21.14 13.39
C TYR A 222 8.52 21.97 14.43
N THR A 223 7.53 22.73 14.00
CA THR A 223 6.70 23.55 14.90
C THR A 223 5.74 22.68 15.69
N GLN A 224 5.14 21.68 15.04
CA GLN A 224 4.21 20.77 15.66
C GLN A 224 4.40 19.36 15.13
N ILE A 225 4.57 18.39 16.03
CA ILE A 225 4.44 16.96 15.76
C ILE A 225 3.51 16.32 16.77
N GLU A 226 2.50 15.62 16.28
CA GLU A 226 1.65 14.76 17.10
C GLU A 226 1.55 13.38 16.45
N ILE A 227 1.58 12.34 17.26
CA ILE A 227 1.49 10.95 16.80
C ILE A 227 0.23 10.35 17.42
N TYR A 228 -0.65 9.87 16.57
CA TYR A 228 -1.88 9.17 16.93
C TYR A 228 -1.67 7.69 16.70
N ASP A 229 -1.46 6.96 17.78
CA ASP A 229 -1.17 5.53 17.77
C ASP A 229 -2.46 4.74 17.93
N HIS A 230 -2.91 4.08 16.86
CA HIS A 230 -4.11 3.28 16.86
C HIS A 230 -3.80 1.78 16.91
N VAL A 231 -4.28 1.09 17.93
CA VAL A 231 -4.06 -0.35 18.12
C VAL A 231 -5.16 -1.15 17.41
N VAL A 232 -4.78 -1.85 16.35
CA VAL A 232 -5.69 -2.70 15.59
C VAL A 232 -5.73 -4.08 16.23
N ARG A 233 -6.85 -4.41 16.89
CA ARG A 233 -7.08 -5.77 17.39
C ARG A 233 -7.38 -6.67 16.21
N ARG A 234 -6.48 -7.61 15.89
CA ARG A 234 -6.83 -8.72 15.00
C ARG A 234 -7.91 -9.56 15.67
N LYS A 235 -9.05 -9.77 15.02
CA LYS A 235 -9.96 -10.85 15.39
C LYS A 235 -9.17 -12.16 15.26
N THR A 236 -8.94 -12.82 16.39
CA THR A 236 -8.52 -14.23 16.46
C THR A 236 -9.48 -15.10 15.68
#